data_AF-A0A433VA46-F1
#
_entry.id   AF-A0A433VA46-F1
#
_cell.length_a   1.000
_cell.length_b   1.000
_cell.length_c   1.000
_cell.angle_alpha   90.00
_cell.angle_beta   90.00
_cell.angle_gamma   90.00
#
_symmetry.space_group_name_H-M   'P 1'
#
loop_
_entity.id
_entity.type
_entity.pdbx_description
1 polymer ?
#
loop_
_entity_poly.entity_id
_entity_poly.type
_entity_poly.pdbx_seq_one_letter_code
_entity_poly.pdbx_strand_id
1 'polypeptide(L)'
;MLPNLKGKLTDWFQRGQIVRNLEVFQDIIIISLCISLFCVMVLRLVDLFIHFFQPLEVRQVTSDILFILILVELFRLLADYLQEHRISVGAAVEISIVSSLREVILKGVLEVKSEQLVGISLFLVVLGALFVILPWMSKLLESMIPTHINE
;
A
#
# COMPACT_ATOMS: atom_id res chain seq x y z
N MET A 1 -52.54 3.60 15.39
CA MET A 1 -51.63 2.79 14.53
C MET A 1 -50.39 3.60 14.13
N LEU A 2 -49.65 4.16 15.10
CA LEU A 2 -48.51 5.08 14.88
C LEU A 2 -47.28 4.93 15.83
N PRO A 3 -47.19 3.98 16.80
CA PRO A 3 -45.99 3.91 17.66
C PRO A 3 -44.80 3.14 17.06
N ASN A 4 -45.02 2.31 16.02
CA ASN A 4 -43.97 1.40 15.49
C ASN A 4 -42.96 2.11 14.54
N LEU A 5 -43.32 3.26 13.96
CA LEU A 5 -42.45 3.98 13.02
C LEU A 5 -41.30 4.72 13.73
N LYS A 6 -41.54 5.23 14.95
CA LYS A 6 -40.59 6.10 15.65
C LYS A 6 -39.33 5.36 16.11
N GLY A 7 -39.49 4.11 16.57
CA GLY A 7 -38.37 3.26 16.99
C GLY A 7 -37.46 2.83 15.84
N LYS A 8 -38.05 2.53 14.67
CA LYS A 8 -37.28 2.12 13.47
C LYS A 8 -36.51 3.28 12.84
N LEU A 9 -37.03 4.51 12.96
CA LEU A 9 -36.36 5.73 12.52
C LEU A 9 -35.19 6.12 13.44
N THR A 10 -35.31 5.96 14.76
CA THR A 10 -34.22 6.24 15.70
C THR A 10 -33.06 5.25 15.57
N ASP A 11 -33.33 3.96 15.33
CA ASP A 11 -32.27 2.97 15.08
C ASP A 11 -31.50 3.23 13.77
N TRP A 12 -32.20 3.66 12.71
CA TRP A 12 -31.56 4.05 11.45
C TRP A 12 -30.75 5.34 11.58
N PHE A 13 -31.26 6.32 12.34
CA PHE A 13 -30.57 7.59 12.57
C PHE A 13 -29.33 7.43 13.47
N GLN A 14 -29.39 6.58 14.49
CA GLN A 14 -28.24 6.30 15.37
C GLN A 14 -27.12 5.55 14.64
N ARG A 15 -27.43 4.54 13.80
CA ARG A 15 -26.38 3.89 13.00
C ARG A 15 -25.74 4.86 12.01
N GLY A 16 -26.51 5.75 11.40
CA GLY A 16 -25.98 6.79 10.51
C GLY A 16 -25.04 7.78 11.22
N GLN A 17 -25.36 8.19 12.46
CA GLN A 17 -24.47 9.05 13.25
C GLN A 17 -23.24 8.32 13.76
N ILE A 18 -23.36 7.06 14.21
CA ILE A 18 -22.22 6.28 14.71
C ILE A 18 -21.21 6.05 13.57
N VAL A 19 -21.66 5.57 12.41
CA VAL A 19 -20.77 5.33 11.25
C VAL A 19 -20.07 6.62 10.82
N ARG A 20 -20.79 7.75 10.77
CA ARG A 20 -20.20 9.04 10.38
C ARG A 20 -19.21 9.59 11.41
N ASN A 21 -19.42 9.34 12.70
CA ASN A 21 -18.46 9.73 13.73
C ASN A 21 -17.21 8.83 13.70
N LEU A 22 -17.35 7.54 13.36
CA LEU A 22 -16.21 6.64 13.14
C LEU A 22 -15.40 7.04 11.89
N GLU A 23 -16.07 7.46 10.82
CA GLU A 23 -15.43 7.95 9.58
C GLU A 23 -14.54 9.18 9.87
N VAL A 24 -15.06 10.17 10.60
CA VAL A 24 -14.28 11.36 11.00
C VAL A 24 -13.09 11.00 11.90
N PHE A 25 -13.28 10.07 12.84
CA PHE A 25 -12.19 9.59 13.69
C PHE A 25 -11.11 8.87 12.87
N GLN A 26 -11.51 8.04 11.91
CA GLN A 26 -10.61 7.31 11.04
C GLN A 26 -9.79 8.26 10.16
N ASP A 27 -10.41 9.30 9.59
CA ASP A 27 -9.71 10.33 8.83
C ASP A 27 -8.65 11.06 9.65
N ILE A 28 -8.97 11.45 10.89
CA ILE A 28 -8.01 12.11 11.79
C ILE A 28 -6.83 11.18 12.09
N ILE A 29 -7.10 9.89 12.33
CA ILE A 29 -6.06 8.89 12.57
C ILE A 29 -5.14 8.78 11.35
N ILE A 30 -5.70 8.63 10.14
CA ILE A 30 -4.93 8.51 8.90
C ILE A 30 -4.08 9.74 8.65
N ILE A 31 -4.65 10.95 8.78
CA ILE A 31 -3.91 12.21 8.59
C ILE A 31 -2.75 12.31 9.58
N SER A 32 -2.98 11.99 10.85
CA SER A 32 -1.93 12.03 11.88
C SER A 32 -0.83 10.98 11.65
N LEU A 33 -1.20 9.79 11.17
CA LEU A 33 -0.27 8.72 10.83
C LEU A 33 0.57 9.09 9.61
N CYS A 34 -0.04 9.75 8.62
CA CYS A 34 0.62 10.24 7.40
C CYS A 34 1.72 11.26 7.73
N ILE A 35 1.38 12.26 8.55
CA ILE A 35 2.33 13.29 9.00
C ILE A 35 3.45 12.67 9.83
N SER A 36 3.11 11.76 10.75
CA SER A 36 4.09 11.11 11.63
C SER A 36 5.05 10.22 10.86
N LEU A 37 4.54 9.38 9.95
CA LEU A 37 5.35 8.53 9.08
C LEU A 37 6.25 9.36 8.17
N PHE A 38 5.73 10.43 7.57
CA PHE A 38 6.53 11.32 6.73
C PHE A 38 7.70 11.94 7.50
N CYS A 39 7.46 12.41 8.72
CA CYS A 39 8.51 12.96 9.59
C CYS A 39 9.59 11.91 9.91
N VAL A 40 9.18 10.71 10.36
CA VAL A 40 10.12 9.62 10.68
C VAL A 40 10.92 9.18 9.45
N MET A 41 10.27 9.11 8.28
CA MET A 41 10.92 8.77 7.02
C MET A 41 12.02 9.76 6.65
N VAL A 42 11.75 11.07 6.78
CA VAL A 42 12.75 12.12 6.53
C VAL A 42 13.92 12.01 7.52
N LEU A 43 13.66 11.81 8.81
CA LEU A 43 14.72 11.65 9.82
C LEU A 43 15.63 10.46 9.50
N ARG A 44 15.05 9.32 9.13
CA ARG A 44 15.83 8.12 8.76
C ARG A 44 16.62 8.30 7.48
N LEU A 45 16.08 9.02 6.51
CA LEU A 45 16.79 9.34 5.28
C LEU A 45 18.02 10.22 5.57
N VAL A 46 17.90 11.19 6.49
CA VAL A 46 19.01 12.01 6.96
C VAL A 46 20.05 11.17 7.70
N ASP A 47 19.64 10.31 8.63
CA ASP A 47 20.55 9.41 9.35
C ASP A 47 21.33 8.50 8.40
N LEU A 48 20.65 7.92 7.40
CA LEU A 48 21.29 7.13 6.35
C LEU A 48 22.32 7.96 5.56
N PHE A 49 21.97 9.21 5.22
CA PHE A 49 22.86 10.12 4.51
C PHE A 49 24.13 10.40 5.32
N ILE A 50 24.03 10.57 6.64
CA ILE A 50 25.18 10.75 7.53
C ILE A 50 26.00 9.45 7.65
N HIS A 51 25.35 8.29 7.79
CA HIS A 51 26.03 6.99 7.84
C HIS A 51 26.80 6.67 6.55
N PHE A 52 26.36 7.16 5.38
CA PHE A 52 27.08 6.98 4.11
C PHE A 52 28.47 7.66 4.10
N PHE A 53 28.65 8.72 4.87
CA PHE A 53 29.95 9.40 5.00
C PHE A 53 30.88 8.77 6.04
N GLN A 54 30.42 7.76 6.79
CA GLN A 54 31.23 7.07 7.80
C GLN A 54 31.51 5.61 7.38
N PRO A 55 32.76 5.14 7.47
CA PRO A 55 33.11 3.78 7.08
C PRO A 55 32.75 2.82 8.22
N LEU A 56 31.47 2.47 8.40
CA LEU A 56 31.05 1.50 9.41
C LEU A 56 30.01 0.49 8.88
N GLU A 57 30.21 -0.75 9.34
CA GLU A 57 29.55 -2.02 9.07
C GLU A 57 28.33 -2.03 8.14
N VAL A 58 28.49 -2.68 6.97
CA VAL A 58 27.44 -2.98 5.98
C VAL A 58 26.13 -3.53 6.58
N ARG A 59 26.20 -4.21 7.74
CA ARG A 59 25.04 -4.73 8.47
C ARG A 59 24.11 -3.61 8.95
N GLN A 60 24.66 -2.54 9.50
CA GLN A 60 23.90 -1.43 10.08
C GLN A 60 23.23 -0.60 8.98
N VAL A 61 23.98 -0.29 7.92
CA VAL A 61 23.46 0.40 6.73
C VAL A 61 22.33 -0.39 6.05
N THR A 62 22.48 -1.71 5.92
CA THR A 62 21.43 -2.56 5.34
C THR A 62 20.15 -2.52 6.17
N SER A 63 20.25 -2.53 7.51
CA SER A 63 19.09 -2.43 8.41
C SER A 63 18.38 -1.07 8.29
N ASP A 64 19.13 0.03 8.19
CA ASP A 64 18.55 1.36 8.02
C ASP A 64 17.83 1.51 6.67
N ILE A 65 18.42 0.98 5.59
CA ILE A 65 17.77 0.91 4.26
C ILE A 65 16.47 0.12 4.34
N LEU A 66 16.51 -1.07 4.97
CA LEU A 66 15.34 -1.91 5.12
C LEU A 66 14.23 -1.21 5.91
N PHE A 67 14.57 -0.50 6.98
CA PHE A 67 13.63 0.28 7.77
C PHE A 67 12.96 1.39 6.95
N ILE A 68 13.75 2.11 6.14
CA ILE A 68 13.23 3.12 5.21
C ILE A 68 12.29 2.49 4.18
N LEU A 69 12.63 1.32 3.61
CA LEU A 69 11.76 0.60 2.68
C LEU A 69 10.41 0.23 3.33
N ILE A 70 10.37 -0.14 4.62
CA ILE A 70 9.09 -0.34 5.33
C ILE A 70 8.32 0.97 5.43
N LEU A 71 8.99 2.03 5.86
CA LEU A 71 8.32 3.31 6.11
C LEU A 71 7.72 3.89 4.84
N VAL A 72 8.46 3.83 3.72
CA VAL A 72 7.98 4.26 2.40
C VAL A 72 6.76 3.45 1.98
N GLU A 73 6.82 2.12 2.15
CA GLU A 73 5.72 1.24 1.76
C GLU A 73 4.44 1.50 2.57
N LEU A 74 4.60 1.67 3.88
CA LEU A 74 3.51 1.96 4.82
C LEU A 74 2.91 3.35 4.55
N PHE A 75 3.74 4.34 4.26
CA PHE A 75 3.30 5.68 3.87
C PHE A 75 2.53 5.64 2.55
N ARG A 76 3.02 4.91 1.54
CA ARG A 76 2.37 4.80 0.24
C ARG A 76 1.01 4.11 0.33
N LEU A 77 0.92 3.01 1.08
CA LEU A 77 -0.35 2.32 1.35
C LEU A 77 -1.38 3.26 2.01
N LEU A 78 -0.93 4.09 2.94
CA LEU A 78 -1.78 5.07 3.62
C LEU A 78 -2.19 6.23 2.70
N ALA A 79 -1.26 6.74 1.89
CA ALA A 79 -1.49 7.82 0.95
C ALA A 79 -2.47 7.39 -0.16
N ASP A 80 -2.28 6.20 -0.73
CA ASP A 80 -3.19 5.62 -1.72
C ASP A 80 -4.60 5.40 -1.13
N TYR A 81 -4.68 4.97 0.14
CA TYR A 81 -5.96 4.86 0.84
C TYR A 81 -6.67 6.21 0.95
N LEU A 82 -5.94 7.27 1.35
CA LEU A 82 -6.50 8.61 1.52
C LEU A 82 -6.94 9.24 0.19
N GLN A 83 -6.25 8.93 -0.90
CA GLN A 83 -6.48 9.57 -2.19
C GLN A 83 -7.66 8.97 -2.97
N GLU A 84 -7.84 7.66 -2.94
CA GLU A 84 -8.76 6.99 -3.87
C GLU A 84 -10.00 6.41 -3.17
N HIS A 85 -9.99 6.22 -1.84
CA HIS A 85 -10.98 5.41 -1.09
C HIS A 85 -11.25 4.01 -1.69
N ARG A 86 -10.42 3.59 -2.66
CA ARG A 86 -10.54 2.41 -3.52
C ARG A 86 -9.13 1.91 -3.81
N ILE A 87 -8.89 0.62 -3.61
CA ILE A 87 -7.56 0.05 -3.84
C ILE A 87 -7.37 -0.12 -5.36
N SER A 88 -6.54 0.72 -5.98
CA SER A 88 -6.11 0.53 -7.36
C SER A 88 -5.34 -0.79 -7.45
N VAL A 89 -5.87 -1.74 -8.24
CA VAL A 89 -5.28 -3.08 -8.37
C VAL A 89 -3.85 -3.00 -8.92
N GLY A 90 -3.56 -2.03 -9.79
CA GLY A 90 -2.20 -1.80 -10.30
C GLY A 90 -1.23 -1.32 -9.22
N ALA A 91 -1.65 -0.37 -8.38
CA ALA A 91 -0.85 0.11 -7.26
C ALA A 91 -0.60 -1.01 -6.22
N ALA A 92 -1.61 -1.81 -5.94
CA ALA A 92 -1.48 -2.96 -5.03
C ALA A 92 -0.46 -4.00 -5.51
N VAL A 93 -0.38 -4.26 -6.82
CA VAL A 93 0.62 -5.16 -7.41
C VAL A 93 2.03 -4.58 -7.29
N GLU A 94 2.20 -3.28 -7.57
CA GLU A 94 3.50 -2.60 -7.46
C GLU A 94 4.04 -2.69 -6.02
N ILE A 95 3.20 -2.36 -5.04
CA ILE A 95 3.50 -2.44 -3.61
C ILE A 95 3.80 -3.91 -3.21
N SER A 96 3.02 -4.88 -3.69
CA SER A 96 3.29 -6.29 -3.40
C SER A 96 4.67 -6.77 -3.89
N ILE A 97 5.13 -6.26 -5.04
CA ILE A 97 6.47 -6.54 -5.57
C ILE A 97 7.55 -5.90 -4.68
N VAL A 98 7.41 -4.61 -4.34
CA VAL A 98 8.38 -3.87 -3.51
C VAL A 98 8.52 -4.53 -2.13
N SER A 99 7.40 -4.93 -1.52
CA SER A 99 7.38 -5.65 -0.25
C SER A 99 8.02 -7.05 -0.32
N SER A 100 7.74 -7.82 -1.38
CA SER A 100 8.34 -9.15 -1.57
C SER A 100 9.86 -9.08 -1.77
N LEU A 101 10.32 -8.07 -2.51
CA LEU A 101 11.75 -7.83 -2.71
C LEU A 101 12.45 -7.46 -1.39
N ARG A 102 11.80 -6.65 -0.55
CA ARG A 102 12.33 -6.31 0.78
C ARG A 102 12.57 -7.55 1.63
N GLU A 103 11.67 -8.54 1.63
CA GLU A 103 11.86 -9.75 2.43
C GLU A 103 13.05 -10.60 1.95
N VAL A 104 13.32 -10.64 0.64
CA VAL A 104 14.50 -11.29 0.06
C VAL A 104 15.79 -10.57 0.48
N ILE A 105 15.80 -9.24 0.46
CA ILE A 105 16.94 -8.44 0.91
C ILE A 105 17.16 -8.63 2.43
N LEU A 106 16.08 -8.72 3.21
CA LEU A 106 16.14 -8.82 4.67
C LEU A 106 16.62 -10.17 5.18
N LYS A 107 16.25 -11.28 4.51
CA LYS A 107 16.75 -12.62 4.86
C LYS A 107 18.13 -12.92 4.27
N GLY A 108 18.57 -12.16 3.26
CA GLY A 108 19.84 -12.36 2.59
C GLY A 108 19.86 -13.66 1.77
N VAL A 109 20.60 -13.67 0.65
CA VAL A 109 20.64 -14.82 -0.26
C VAL A 109 21.34 -16.06 0.36
N LEU A 110 22.03 -15.89 1.49
CA LEU A 110 22.97 -16.87 2.07
C LEU A 110 22.39 -17.74 3.20
N GLU A 111 21.25 -17.39 3.80
CA GLU A 111 20.58 -18.20 4.84
C GLU A 111 19.28 -18.88 4.34
N VAL A 112 18.91 -18.63 3.08
CA VAL A 112 17.66 -19.12 2.50
C VAL A 112 17.88 -20.45 1.79
N LYS A 113 17.15 -21.48 2.25
CA LYS A 113 17.08 -22.80 1.60
C LYS A 113 16.71 -22.63 0.13
N SER A 114 17.42 -23.26 -0.80
CA SER A 114 17.28 -23.04 -2.26
C SER A 114 15.83 -23.16 -2.77
N GLU A 115 15.01 -23.99 -2.11
CA GLU A 115 13.59 -24.20 -2.39
C GLU A 115 12.74 -22.92 -2.21
N GLN A 116 13.02 -22.13 -1.18
CA GLN A 116 12.24 -20.94 -0.84
C GLN A 116 12.56 -19.77 -1.77
N LEU A 117 13.81 -19.70 -2.26
CA LEU A 117 14.24 -18.71 -3.24
C LEU A 117 13.55 -18.91 -4.59
N VAL A 118 13.38 -20.17 -5.02
CA VAL A 118 12.64 -20.52 -6.25
C VAL A 118 11.17 -20.13 -6.13
N GLY A 119 10.54 -20.38 -4.97
CA GLY A 119 9.16 -19.97 -4.72
C GLY A 119 8.94 -18.46 -4.82
N ILE A 120 9.84 -17.66 -4.23
CA ILE A 120 9.74 -16.19 -4.28
C ILE A 120 10.01 -15.66 -5.70
N SER A 121 10.98 -16.25 -6.42
CA SER A 121 11.25 -15.88 -7.82
C SER A 121 10.04 -16.17 -8.72
N LEU A 122 9.43 -17.35 -8.58
CA LEU A 122 8.23 -17.70 -9.35
C LEU A 122 7.05 -16.76 -9.02
N PHE A 123 6.86 -16.46 -7.73
CA PHE A 123 5.84 -15.51 -7.29
C PHE A 123 6.06 -14.10 -7.88
N LEU A 124 7.29 -13.60 -7.84
CA LEU A 124 7.66 -12.31 -8.45
C LEU A 124 7.45 -12.30 -9.97
N VAL A 125 7.74 -13.41 -10.66
CA VAL A 125 7.47 -13.53 -12.10
C VAL A 125 5.98 -13.44 -12.39
N VAL A 126 5.14 -14.10 -11.59
CA VAL A 126 3.68 -14.04 -11.74
C VAL A 126 3.15 -12.63 -11.47
N LEU A 127 3.61 -11.98 -10.39
CA LEU A 127 3.23 -10.59 -10.10
C LEU A 127 3.70 -9.62 -11.19
N GLY A 128 4.93 -9.79 -11.69
CA GLY A 128 5.46 -8.98 -12.78
C GLY A 128 4.67 -9.17 -14.08
N ALA A 129 4.30 -10.40 -14.41
CA ALA A 129 3.43 -10.68 -15.56
C ALA A 129 2.07 -10.00 -15.38
N LEU A 130 1.47 -10.09 -14.19
CA LEU A 130 0.19 -9.45 -13.89
C LEU A 130 0.28 -7.93 -14.02
N PHE A 131 1.37 -7.32 -13.54
CA PHE A 131 1.62 -5.88 -13.66
C PHE A 131 1.67 -5.40 -15.12
N VAL A 132 2.21 -6.21 -16.03
CA VAL A 132 2.27 -5.90 -17.46
C VAL A 132 0.93 -6.16 -18.16
N ILE A 133 0.25 -7.27 -17.82
CA ILE A 133 -0.97 -7.70 -18.49
C ILE A 133 -2.18 -6.83 -18.12
N LEU A 134 -2.29 -6.37 -16.86
CA LEU A 134 -3.38 -5.52 -16.37
C LEU A 134 -3.62 -4.26 -17.22
N PRO A 135 -2.62 -3.38 -17.43
CA PRO A 135 -2.78 -2.18 -18.26
C PRO A 135 -2.88 -2.52 -19.76
N TRP A 136 -2.43 -3.70 -20.18
CA TRP A 136 -2.55 -4.13 -21.57
C TRP A 136 -3.98 -4.57 -21.89
N MET A 137 -4.63 -5.31 -20.99
CA MET A 137 -6.04 -5.68 -21.13
C MET A 137 -6.98 -4.47 -21.10
N SER A 138 -6.75 -3.49 -20.22
CA SER A 138 -7.59 -2.28 -20.21
C SER A 138 -7.50 -1.52 -21.55
N LYS A 139 -6.29 -1.40 -22.11
CA LYS A 139 -6.09 -0.82 -23.44
C LYS A 139 -6.74 -1.62 -24.57
N LEU A 140 -6.70 -2.95 -24.51
CA LEU A 140 -7.35 -3.79 -25.53
C LEU A 140 -8.88 -3.67 -25.47
N LEU A 141 -9.47 -3.62 -24.28
CA LEU A 141 -10.91 -3.44 -24.11
C LEU A 141 -11.38 -2.07 -24.62
N GLU A 142 -10.63 -1.00 -24.33
CA GLU A 142 -10.89 0.35 -24.86
C GLU A 142 -10.83 0.37 -26.40
N SER A 143 -9.83 -0.30 -26.99
CA SER A 143 -9.67 -0.36 -28.45
C SER A 143 -10.76 -1.17 -29.18
N MET A 144 -11.45 -2.07 -28.47
CA MET A 144 -12.47 -2.95 -29.03
C MET A 144 -13.89 -2.35 -28.93
N ILE A 145 -14.06 -1.25 -28.20
CA ILE A 145 -15.30 -0.45 -28.16
C ILE A 145 -15.07 0.85 -28.94
N PRO A 146 -15.01 0.83 -30.29
CA PRO A 146 -15.11 2.04 -31.06
C PRO A 146 -16.54 2.57 -30.94
N THR A 147 -16.64 3.83 -30.54
CA THR A 147 -17.78 4.74 -30.67
C THR A 147 -18.69 4.41 -31.86
N HIS A 148 -19.76 3.65 -31.60
CA HIS A 148 -20.88 3.43 -32.53
C HIS A 148 -22.21 3.94 -31.92
N ILE A 149 -22.14 5.01 -31.12
CA ILE A 149 -23.30 5.75 -30.61
C ILE A 149 -23.12 7.23 -31.01
N ASN A 150 -23.34 7.53 -32.28
CA ASN A 150 -23.78 8.83 -32.80
C ASN A 150 -23.89 8.74 -34.33
N GLU A 151 -24.97 8.13 -34.81
CA GLU A 151 -25.71 8.56 -36.00
C GLU A 151 -27.20 8.27 -35.74
#